data_AF-A0A2R6DEC3-F1
#
_entry.id   AF-A0A2R6DEC3-F1
#
_cell.length_a   1.000
_cell.length_b   1.000
_cell.length_c   1.000
_cell.angle_alpha   90.00
_cell.angle_beta   90.00
_cell.angle_gamma   90.00
#
_symmetry.space_group_name_H-M   'P 1'
#
loop_
_entity.id
_entity.type
_entity.pdbx_description
1 polymer ?
#
loop_
_entity_poly.entity_id
_entity_poly.type
_entity_poly.pdbx_seq_one_letter_code
_entity_poly.pdbx_strand_id
1 'polypeptide(L)'
;VSQSARIRFQRRRDPETDIERAHERLLLLLERRHRPRRDGETVRQYLDAIDAGPRARRVAELRERARYAGDVSKTAADEAVSLVGSIREDR
;
A
#
# COMPACT_ATOMS: atom_id res chain seq x y z
N VAL A 1 -13.67 23.18 23.09
CA VAL A 1 -13.11 22.97 21.74
C VAL A 1 -13.96 21.95 21.02
N SER A 2 -14.78 22.42 20.08
CA SER A 2 -15.93 21.71 19.55
C SER A 2 -15.59 20.65 18.50
N GLN A 3 -16.35 19.57 18.58
CA GLN A 3 -16.32 18.33 17.82
C GLN A 3 -16.84 18.47 16.37
N SER A 4 -16.50 19.56 15.67
CA SER A 4 -17.17 19.94 14.41
C SER A 4 -16.27 19.98 13.17
N ALA A 5 -14.99 19.60 13.28
CA ALA A 5 -14.10 19.50 12.12
C ALA A 5 -14.24 18.19 11.32
N ARG A 6 -14.95 17.17 11.84
CA ARG A 6 -15.00 15.83 11.21
C ARG A 6 -16.00 15.69 10.07
N ILE A 7 -16.88 16.66 9.83
CA ILE A 7 -18.03 16.48 8.92
C ILE A 7 -17.87 17.20 7.56
N ARG A 8 -16.83 18.04 7.39
CA ARG A 8 -16.60 18.77 6.12
C ARG A 8 -15.60 18.12 5.15
N PHE A 9 -15.37 16.81 5.25
CA PHE A 9 -14.59 16.04 4.27
C PHE A 9 -15.34 14.80 3.78
N GLN A 10 -16.46 14.99 3.09
CA GLN A 10 -16.88 13.99 2.12
C GLN A 10 -16.05 14.19 0.84
N ARG A 11 -14.88 13.56 0.75
CA ARG A 11 -14.11 13.40 -0.48
C ARG A 11 -13.71 11.94 -0.61
N ARG A 12 -13.79 11.42 -1.84
CA ARG A 12 -13.76 10.00 -2.18
C ARG A 12 -12.59 9.25 -1.53
N ARG A 13 -12.96 8.22 -0.75
CA ARG A 13 -12.14 7.15 -0.14
C ARG A 13 -11.18 7.60 0.97
N ASP A 14 -11.28 6.90 2.09
CA ASP A 14 -10.43 7.01 3.26
C ASP A 14 -8.96 6.70 2.87
N PRO A 15 -7.97 7.58 3.16
CA PRO A 15 -6.59 7.37 2.73
C PRO A 15 -5.96 6.08 3.30
N GLU A 16 -6.33 5.66 4.51
CA GLU A 16 -5.89 4.37 5.05
C GLU A 16 -6.39 3.21 4.18
N THR A 17 -7.69 3.22 3.85
CA THR A 17 -8.30 2.25 2.93
C THR A 17 -7.62 2.23 1.56
N ASP A 18 -7.22 3.38 1.01
CA ASP A 18 -6.56 3.44 -0.30
C ASP A 18 -5.14 2.89 -0.26
N ILE A 19 -4.39 3.11 0.84
CA ILE A 19 -3.08 2.51 1.06
C ILE A 19 -3.21 0.97 1.19
N GLU A 20 -4.16 0.48 1.98
CA GLU A 20 -4.39 -0.97 2.14
C GLU A 20 -4.77 -1.62 0.80
N ARG A 21 -5.67 -0.99 0.02
CA ARG A 21 -6.03 -1.50 -1.32
C ARG A 21 -4.87 -1.47 -2.31
N ALA A 22 -4.02 -0.44 -2.26
CA ALA A 22 -2.81 -0.41 -3.08
C ALA A 22 -1.88 -1.57 -2.71
N HIS A 23 -1.70 -1.83 -1.42
CA HIS A 23 -0.90 -2.94 -0.92
C HIS A 23 -1.44 -4.31 -1.37
N GLU A 24 -2.74 -4.56 -1.22
CA GLU A 24 -3.39 -5.79 -1.70
C GLU A 24 -3.19 -6.00 -3.20
N ARG A 25 -3.38 -4.95 -4.00
CA ARG A 25 -3.16 -5.00 -5.46
C ARG A 25 -1.71 -5.29 -5.82
N LEU A 26 -0.75 -4.72 -5.09
CA LEU A 26 0.65 -5.03 -5.27
C LEU A 26 0.90 -6.52 -5.04
N LEU A 27 0.42 -7.08 -3.93
CA LEU A 27 0.62 -8.51 -3.63
C LEU A 27 0.03 -9.39 -4.73
N LEU A 28 -1.21 -9.12 -5.17
CA LEU A 28 -1.84 -9.85 -6.27
C LEU A 28 -1.04 -9.75 -7.59
N LEU A 29 -0.44 -8.60 -7.89
CA LEU A 29 0.42 -8.45 -9.08
C LEU A 29 1.70 -9.28 -8.96
N LEU A 30 2.36 -9.24 -7.80
CA LEU A 30 3.59 -9.99 -7.56
C LEU A 30 3.32 -11.50 -7.56
N GLU A 31 2.21 -11.95 -6.99
CA GLU A 31 1.82 -13.36 -6.99
C GLU A 31 1.64 -13.90 -8.40
N ARG A 32 1.05 -13.10 -9.30
CA ARG A 32 0.87 -13.45 -10.71
C ARG A 32 2.17 -13.45 -11.52
N ARG A 33 3.14 -12.64 -11.14
CA ARG A 33 4.43 -12.50 -11.87
C ARG A 33 5.49 -13.47 -11.39
N HIS A 34 5.45 -13.84 -10.11
CA HIS A 34 6.49 -14.63 -9.47
C HIS A 34 5.91 -15.94 -8.93
N ARG A 35 5.36 -15.89 -7.71
CA ARG A 35 4.75 -17.04 -7.03
C ARG A 35 3.78 -16.56 -5.96
N PRO A 36 2.79 -17.36 -5.55
CA PRO A 36 2.03 -17.06 -4.34
C PRO A 36 2.95 -16.89 -3.11
N ARG A 37 2.50 -16.07 -2.17
CA ARG A 37 3.13 -15.98 -0.85
C ARG A 37 2.91 -17.29 -0.08
N ARG A 38 3.92 -17.74 0.67
CA ARG A 38 3.81 -18.97 1.48
C ARG A 38 3.07 -18.68 2.79
N ASP A 39 2.46 -19.71 3.35
CA ASP A 39 1.85 -19.62 4.68
C ASP A 39 2.90 -19.23 5.72
N GLY A 40 2.56 -18.27 6.58
CA GLY A 40 3.46 -17.73 7.60
C GLY A 40 4.55 -16.77 7.09
N GLU A 41 4.70 -16.61 5.77
CA GLU A 41 5.68 -15.69 5.19
C GLU A 41 5.22 -14.24 5.38
N THR A 42 6.02 -13.41 6.04
CA THR A 42 5.74 -11.97 6.17
C THR A 42 5.84 -11.29 4.81
N VAL A 43 5.20 -10.12 4.65
CA VAL A 43 5.31 -9.38 3.38
C VAL A 43 6.77 -9.01 3.09
N ARG A 44 7.55 -8.64 4.10
CA ARG A 44 8.99 -8.36 3.94
C ARG A 44 9.75 -9.58 3.43
N GLN A 45 9.59 -10.73 4.07
CA GLN A 45 10.21 -11.99 3.62
C GLN A 45 9.81 -12.34 2.18
N TYR A 46 8.53 -12.15 1.83
CA TYR A 46 8.04 -12.40 0.48
C TYR A 46 8.70 -11.49 -0.56
N LEU A 47 8.76 -10.18 -0.28
CA LEU A 47 9.41 -9.20 -1.16
C LEU A 47 10.90 -9.48 -1.33
N ASP A 48 11.59 -9.91 -0.28
CA ASP A 48 13.01 -10.28 -0.37
C ASP A 48 13.21 -11.56 -1.16
N ALA A 49 12.34 -12.56 -0.98
CA ALA A 49 12.45 -13.85 -1.67
C ALA A 49 12.18 -13.78 -3.18
N ILE A 50 11.44 -12.77 -3.66
CA ILE A 50 11.19 -12.54 -5.09
C ILE A 50 12.07 -11.42 -5.67
N ASP A 51 13.01 -10.90 -4.88
CA ASP A 51 13.83 -9.72 -5.18
C ASP A 51 13.00 -8.52 -5.70
N ALA A 52 11.93 -8.19 -4.98
CA ALA A 52 10.99 -7.15 -5.40
C ALA A 52 11.65 -5.77 -5.44
N GLY A 53 11.53 -5.07 -6.56
CA GLY A 53 12.15 -3.76 -6.74
C GLY A 53 11.76 -2.70 -5.68
N PRO A 54 12.51 -1.58 -5.60
CA PRO A 54 12.33 -0.56 -4.56
C PRO A 54 10.92 0.04 -4.51
N ARG A 55 10.24 0.13 -5.66
CA ARG A 55 8.85 0.60 -5.74
C ARG A 55 7.88 -0.29 -4.95
N ALA A 56 8.04 -1.61 -5.02
CA ALA A 56 7.20 -2.56 -4.27
C ALA A 56 7.46 -2.45 -2.76
N ARG A 57 8.73 -2.35 -2.38
CA ARG A 57 9.14 -2.14 -0.97
C ARG A 57 8.57 -0.84 -0.41
N ARG A 58 8.56 0.23 -1.21
CA ARG A 58 7.98 1.52 -0.81
C ARG A 58 6.48 1.46 -0.49
N VAL A 59 5.70 0.74 -1.28
CA VAL A 59 4.27 0.53 -1.00
C VAL A 59 4.06 -0.24 0.31
N ALA A 60 4.89 -1.26 0.58
CA ALA A 60 4.83 -1.99 1.85
C ALA A 60 5.15 -1.10 3.05
N GLU A 61 6.17 -0.23 2.95
CA GLU A 61 6.48 0.75 4.00
C GLU A 61 5.33 1.73 4.25
N LEU A 62 4.71 2.27 3.20
CA LEU A 62 3.58 3.20 3.32
C LEU A 62 2.43 2.55 4.10
N ARG A 63 2.15 1.28 3.82
CA ARG A 63 1.15 0.48 4.55
C ARG A 63 1.54 0.23 5.99
N GLU A 64 2.80 -0.14 6.26
CA GLU A 64 3.28 -0.33 7.64
C GLU A 64 3.16 0.95 8.46
N ARG A 65 3.54 2.11 7.90
CA ARG A 65 3.40 3.41 8.57
C ARG A 65 1.95 3.79 8.82
N ALA A 66 1.08 3.63 7.83
CA ALA A 66 -0.35 3.86 7.98
C ALA A 66 -0.94 2.99 9.10
N ARG A 67 -0.62 1.69 9.10
CA ARG A 67 -1.20 0.71 10.02
C ARG A 67 -0.68 0.83 11.46
N TYR A 68 0.62 1.05 11.63
CA TYR A 68 1.26 0.92 12.95
C TYR A 68 1.75 2.24 13.53
N ALA A 69 2.06 3.23 12.69
CA ALA A 69 2.47 4.56 13.13
C ALA A 69 1.34 5.60 13.08
N GLY A 70 0.17 5.24 12.51
CA GLY A 70 -0.94 6.17 12.33
C GLY A 70 -0.64 7.30 11.33
N ASP A 71 0.44 7.18 10.55
CA ASP A 71 0.85 8.16 9.55
C ASP A 71 0.03 7.94 8.27
N VAL A 72 -1.18 8.47 8.29
CA VAL A 72 -2.17 8.37 7.21
C VAL A 72 -2.35 9.76 6.60
N SER A 73 -1.85 9.94 5.38
CA SER A 73 -2.02 11.17 4.61
C SER A 73 -2.51 10.89 3.20
N LYS A 74 -3.20 11.87 2.61
CA LYS A 74 -3.63 11.80 1.21
C LYS A 74 -2.43 11.63 0.27
N THR A 75 -1.33 12.33 0.54
CA THR A 75 -0.10 12.22 -0.26
C THR A 75 0.48 10.80 -0.21
N ALA A 76 0.50 10.16 0.96
CA ALA A 76 0.93 8.77 1.10
C ALA A 76 0.02 7.80 0.32
N ALA A 77 -1.30 8.04 0.34
CA ALA A 77 -2.25 7.23 -0.44
C ALA A 77 -2.07 7.42 -1.96
N ASP A 78 -1.93 8.67 -2.43
CA ASP A 78 -1.69 8.99 -3.84
C ASP A 78 -0.34 8.37 -4.31
N GLU A 79 0.70 8.41 -3.47
CA GLU A 79 2.00 7.77 -3.72
C GLU A 79 1.84 6.24 -3.86
N ALA A 80 1.15 5.58 -2.92
CA ALA A 80 0.95 4.13 -2.96
C ALA A 80 0.20 3.69 -4.23
N VAL A 81 -0.87 4.41 -4.60
CA VAL A 81 -1.65 4.12 -5.81
C VAL A 81 -0.81 4.34 -7.07
N SER A 82 -0.06 5.43 -7.14
CA SER A 82 0.81 5.74 -8.28
C SER A 82 1.89 4.68 -8.48
N LEU A 83 2.57 4.27 -7.40
CA LEU A 83 3.62 3.25 -7.46
C LEU A 83 3.10 1.90 -7.99
N VAL A 84 1.93 1.46 -7.53
CA VAL A 84 1.28 0.24 -8.04
C VAL A 84 0.92 0.39 -9.51
N GLY A 85 0.47 1.57 -9.92
CA GLY A 85 0.24 1.93 -11.32
C GLY A 85 1.49 1.76 -12.18
N SER A 86 2.62 2.34 -11.76
CA SER A 86 3.89 2.23 -12.48
C SER A 86 4.42 0.80 -12.52
N ILE A 87 4.38 0.05 -11.41
CA ILE A 87 4.78 -1.36 -11.39
C ILE A 87 3.94 -2.18 -12.38
N ARG A 88 2.63 -1.88 -12.50
CA ARG A 88 1.74 -2.53 -13.45
C ARG A 88 2.14 -2.24 -14.91
N GLU A 89 2.58 -1.02 -15.19
CA GLU A 89 2.97 -0.53 -16.52
C GLU A 89 4.36 -0.99 -16.97
N ASP A 90 5.28 -1.28 -16.04
CA ASP A 90 6.62 -1.85 -16.29
C ASP A 90 6.57 -3.32 -16.80
N ARG A 91 5.64 -3.63 -17.71
CA ARG A 91 5.32 -4.99 -18.16
C ARG A 91 6.31 -5.52 -19.19
#